data_AF-A0A0P0FWW0-F1
#
_entry.id   AF-A0A0P0FWW0-F1
#
_cell.length_a   1.000
_cell.length_b   1.000
_cell.length_c   1.000
_cell.angle_alpha   90.00
_cell.angle_beta   90.00
_cell.angle_gamma   90.00
#
_symmetry.space_group_name_H-M   'P 1'
#
loop_
_entity.id
_entity.type
_entity.pdbx_description
1 polymer ?
#
loop_
_entity_poly.entity_id
_entity_poly.type
_entity_poly.pdbx_seq_one_letter_code
_entity_poly.pdbx_strand_id
1 'polypeptide(L)'
;MYLLLLAVVLAIVVSGSRSGVLTIAIVLTIWLYPYISFKLKSKILISVCLILALLGGGYFLKKDSADGRLLIWRCSLEMVKDLPFCGYGINGFKAHYMDYQANFLMEKPNSGYMKLADNVSSPFNEYLNIMIKFGYLGMIILILGILLLIFCYCKDPKYEKRIALYSLLSIGIFSMFSYPFTYPFVWIIICLDVFVLMRGNIVLNIQKNYKNILYVFAIAACSWGGIKLYQRINAEYQWGKIAYSTANENLAIYYKLMPVMGNNPYFLYNYSVALFELNRLNESLKLASFCNRYWADYDLELLLGNIYSKMKDYDMAEIHYRKASLMCPCRFVPLYYLYELYKEAGNANGMLSVGRSIMDKPVKVNSMQVMQIRNKVRRELSYIDIN
;
A
#
# COMPACT_ATOMS: atom_id res chain seq x y z
N MET A 1 18.30 13.18 27.65
CA MET A 1 17.49 13.89 26.63
C MET A 1 18.31 14.18 25.36
N TYR A 2 19.34 15.04 25.39
CA TYR A 2 20.10 15.40 24.17
C TYR A 2 20.81 14.23 23.48
N LEU A 3 21.41 13.30 24.24
CA LEU A 3 22.05 12.11 23.69
C LEU A 3 21.07 11.18 22.96
N LEU A 4 19.83 11.09 23.48
CA LEU A 4 18.76 10.31 22.89
C LEU A 4 18.24 10.97 21.60
N LEU A 5 18.11 12.30 21.58
CA LEU A 5 17.76 13.06 20.39
C LEU A 5 18.82 12.88 19.28
N LEU A 6 20.10 12.98 19.65
CA LEU A 6 21.21 12.76 18.72
C LEU A 6 21.18 11.33 18.15
N ALA A 7 20.97 10.33 19.00
CA ALA A 7 20.84 8.94 18.57
C ALA A 7 19.67 8.74 17.58
N VAL A 8 18.52 9.37 17.82
CA VAL A 8 17.36 9.30 16.90
C VAL A 8 17.66 9.96 15.56
N VAL A 9 18.28 11.15 15.55
CA VAL A 9 18.67 11.84 14.31
C VAL A 9 19.66 11.00 13.52
N LEU A 10 20.69 10.45 14.18
CA LEU A 10 21.66 9.56 13.56
C LEU A 10 21.01 8.31 12.99
N ALA A 11 20.09 7.68 13.73
CA ALA A 11 19.35 6.50 13.26
C ALA A 11 18.55 6.82 11.98
N ILE A 12 17.91 7.99 11.91
CA ILE A 12 17.15 8.42 10.72
C ILE A 12 18.08 8.64 9.52
N VAL A 13 19.23 9.28 9.73
CA VAL A 13 20.22 9.49 8.65
C VAL A 13 20.77 8.14 8.16
N VAL A 14 21.16 7.26 9.08
CA VAL A 14 21.70 5.91 8.77
C VAL A 14 20.65 5.03 8.09
N SER A 15 19.36 5.19 8.43
CA SER A 15 18.28 4.47 7.74
C SER A 15 18.15 4.82 6.26
N GLY A 16 18.77 5.91 5.80
CA GLY A 16 18.66 6.40 4.42
C GLY A 16 17.24 6.90 4.07
N SER A 17 16.46 7.29 5.10
CA SER A 17 15.10 7.81 4.94
C SER A 17 15.13 9.27 4.49
N ARG A 18 15.09 9.48 3.16
CA ARG A 18 15.02 10.82 2.54
C ARG A 18 13.86 11.66 3.08
N SER A 19 12.69 11.03 3.25
CA SER A 19 11.50 11.67 3.80
C SER A 19 11.68 12.08 5.26
N GLY A 20 12.36 11.25 6.06
CA GLY A 20 12.68 11.58 7.46
C GLY A 20 13.64 12.76 7.56
N VAL A 21 14.72 12.75 6.79
CA VAL A 21 15.70 13.86 6.73
C VAL A 21 15.04 15.16 6.31
N LEU A 22 14.22 15.14 5.25
CA LEU A 22 13.47 16.31 4.78
C LEU A 22 12.52 16.85 5.87
N THR A 23 11.81 15.96 6.57
CA THR A 23 10.87 16.33 7.64
C THR A 23 11.60 17.02 8.79
N ILE A 24 12.72 16.45 9.25
CA ILE A 24 13.56 17.06 10.30
C ILE A 24 14.04 18.43 9.85
N ALA A 25 14.56 18.55 8.63
CA ALA A 25 15.07 19.82 8.12
C ALA A 25 13.99 20.91 8.08
N ILE A 26 12.78 20.59 7.61
CA ILE A 26 11.67 21.55 7.55
C ILE A 26 11.23 21.98 8.95
N VAL A 27 11.00 21.02 9.85
CA VAL A 27 10.56 21.32 11.23
C VAL A 27 11.61 22.13 11.98
N LEU A 28 12.90 21.78 11.86
CA LEU A 28 14.00 22.55 12.45
C LEU A 28 14.08 23.96 11.88
N THR A 29 13.92 24.12 10.57
CA THR A 29 13.93 25.45 9.92
C THR A 29 12.80 26.32 10.45
N ILE A 30 11.60 25.77 10.61
CA ILE A 30 10.44 26.48 11.17
C ILE A 30 10.66 26.80 12.65
N TRP A 31 11.23 25.88 13.42
CA TRP A 31 11.53 26.09 14.84
C TRP A 31 12.61 27.16 15.07
N LEU A 32 13.66 27.16 14.26
CA LEU A 32 14.76 28.14 14.31
C LEU A 32 14.39 29.50 13.73
N TYR A 33 13.33 29.57 12.93
CA TYR A 33 12.89 30.78 12.21
C TYR A 33 12.81 32.06 13.07
N PRO A 34 12.31 32.03 14.32
CA PRO A 34 12.23 33.22 15.18
C PRO A 34 13.60 33.68 15.70
N TYR A 35 14.59 32.79 15.80
CA TYR A 35 15.90 33.08 16.39
C TYR A 35 16.92 33.63 15.38
N ILE A 36 16.63 33.52 14.09
CA ILE A 36 17.51 34.00 13.02
C ILE A 36 17.23 35.49 12.78
N SER A 37 18.27 36.33 12.70
CA SER A 37 18.13 37.80 12.57
C SER A 37 18.00 38.33 11.13
N PHE A 38 17.95 37.45 10.12
CA PHE A 38 17.84 37.86 8.71
C PHE A 38 16.53 38.57 8.36
N LYS A 39 16.56 39.37 7.28
CA LYS A 39 15.34 39.96 6.69
C LYS A 39 14.37 38.86 6.23
N LEU A 40 13.07 39.10 6.35
CA LEU A 40 11.99 38.16 6.01
C LEU A 40 12.18 37.52 4.62
N LYS A 41 12.45 38.33 3.59
CA LYS A 41 12.68 37.84 2.21
C LYS A 41 13.86 36.87 2.12
N SER A 42 14.97 37.18 2.78
CA SER A 42 16.17 36.33 2.81
C SER A 42 15.91 35.01 3.54
N LYS A 43 15.17 35.04 4.66
CA LYS A 43 14.77 33.81 5.38
C LYS A 43 13.94 32.87 4.51
N ILE A 44 12.94 33.42 3.82
CA ILE A 44 12.07 32.64 2.92
C ILE A 44 12.91 32.04 1.79
N LEU A 45 13.75 32.85 1.13
CA LEU A 45 14.60 32.40 0.04
C LEU A 45 15.53 31.25 0.47
N ILE A 46 16.24 31.39 1.60
CA ILE A 46 17.14 30.36 2.12
C ILE A 46 16.36 29.07 2.43
N SER A 47 15.18 29.18 3.04
CA SER A 47 14.34 28.03 3.38
C SER A 47 13.87 27.28 2.12
N VAL A 48 13.42 28.02 1.10
CA VAL A 48 13.00 27.45 -0.19
C VAL A 48 14.18 26.78 -0.89
N CYS A 49 15.35 27.44 -0.95
CA CYS A 49 16.55 26.86 -1.53
C CYS A 49 16.99 25.58 -0.81
N LEU A 50 16.95 25.55 0.53
CA LEU A 50 17.28 24.37 1.31
C LEU A 50 16.32 23.21 1.02
N ILE A 51 15.02 23.48 0.97
CA ILE A 51 14.00 22.46 0.65
C ILE A 51 14.21 21.92 -0.77
N LEU A 52 14.43 22.79 -1.75
CA LEU A 52 14.69 22.38 -3.13
C LEU A 52 15.99 21.57 -3.25
N ALA A 53 17.04 21.95 -2.54
CA ALA A 53 18.29 21.20 -2.50
C ALA A 53 18.10 19.81 -1.88
N LEU A 54 17.32 19.69 -0.80
CA LEU A 54 17.01 18.39 -0.19
C LEU A 54 16.12 17.51 -1.07
N LEU A 55 15.14 18.10 -1.76
CA LEU A 55 14.30 17.39 -2.71
C LEU A 55 15.10 16.91 -3.92
N GLY A 56 15.91 17.80 -4.52
CA GLY A 56 16.76 17.49 -5.65
C GLY A 56 17.84 16.47 -5.30
N GLY A 57 18.59 16.71 -4.22
CA GLY A 57 19.60 15.78 -3.72
C GLY A 57 18.98 14.43 -3.35
N GLY A 58 17.85 14.43 -2.67
CA GLY A 58 17.07 13.23 -2.38
C GLY A 58 16.68 12.47 -3.65
N TYR A 59 16.18 13.15 -4.67
CA TYR A 59 15.80 12.55 -5.95
C TYR A 59 16.98 11.88 -6.63
N PHE A 60 18.10 12.59 -6.83
CA PHE A 60 19.28 12.05 -7.52
C PHE A 60 19.96 10.91 -6.77
N LEU A 61 19.94 10.90 -5.43
CA LEU A 61 20.53 9.81 -4.62
C LEU A 61 19.82 8.46 -4.82
N LYS A 62 18.53 8.45 -5.13
CA LYS A 62 17.72 7.23 -5.31
C LYS A 62 16.65 7.47 -6.39
N LYS A 63 17.10 7.68 -7.62
CA LYS A 63 16.27 8.04 -8.77
C LYS A 63 15.20 6.99 -9.07
N ASP A 64 15.58 5.72 -9.19
CA ASP A 64 14.64 4.61 -9.49
C ASP A 64 13.49 4.52 -8.48
N SER A 65 13.78 4.75 -7.20
CA SER A 65 12.75 4.77 -6.15
C SER A 65 11.82 5.99 -6.26
N ALA A 66 12.32 7.14 -6.71
CA ALA A 66 11.48 8.32 -6.94
C ALA A 66 10.61 8.13 -8.19
N ASP A 67 11.19 7.63 -9.28
CA ASP A 67 10.47 7.35 -10.54
C ASP A 67 9.38 6.29 -10.33
N GLY A 68 9.64 5.26 -9.51
CA GLY A 68 8.62 4.29 -9.12
C GLY A 68 7.44 4.93 -8.36
N ARG A 69 7.70 5.88 -7.45
CA ARG A 69 6.63 6.63 -6.77
C ARG A 69 5.87 7.55 -7.72
N LEU A 70 6.56 8.17 -8.68
CA LEU A 70 5.90 8.98 -9.71
C LEU A 70 4.95 8.15 -10.58
N LEU A 71 5.33 6.93 -10.95
CA LEU A 71 4.43 5.98 -11.60
C LEU A 71 3.20 5.70 -10.75
N ILE A 72 3.42 5.36 -9.47
CA ILE A 72 2.32 5.06 -8.53
C ILE A 72 1.37 6.24 -8.41
N TRP A 73 1.90 7.45 -8.24
CA TRP A 73 1.09 8.66 -8.12
C TRP A 73 0.35 8.97 -9.40
N ARG A 74 0.97 8.77 -10.57
CA ARG A 74 0.30 8.95 -11.86
C ARG A 74 -0.90 8.02 -12.00
N CYS A 75 -0.72 6.72 -11.77
CA CYS A 75 -1.83 5.76 -11.86
C CYS A 75 -2.91 6.06 -10.81
N SER A 76 -2.50 6.43 -9.59
CA SER A 76 -3.41 6.86 -8.53
C SER A 76 -4.23 8.10 -8.88
N LEU A 77 -3.67 9.04 -9.63
CA LEU A 77 -4.40 10.22 -10.09
C LEU A 77 -5.46 9.86 -11.14
N GLU A 78 -5.20 8.86 -11.99
CA GLU A 78 -6.25 8.32 -12.88
C GLU A 78 -7.39 7.70 -12.07
N MET A 79 -7.09 6.96 -10.99
CA MET A 79 -8.14 6.48 -10.07
C MET A 79 -8.99 7.64 -9.53
N VAL A 80 -8.35 8.72 -9.06
CA VAL A 80 -9.05 9.90 -8.53
C VAL A 80 -9.95 10.55 -9.59
N LYS A 81 -9.53 10.57 -10.86
CA LYS A 81 -10.36 11.15 -11.95
C LYS A 81 -11.64 10.37 -12.19
N ASP A 82 -11.60 9.05 -12.00
CA ASP A 82 -12.77 8.19 -12.24
C ASP A 82 -13.84 8.32 -11.14
N LEU A 83 -13.43 8.53 -9.88
CA LEU A 83 -14.34 8.73 -8.73
C LEU A 83 -13.91 9.90 -7.83
N PRO A 84 -14.00 11.15 -8.31
CA PRO A 84 -13.39 12.31 -7.65
C PRO A 84 -14.12 12.77 -6.39
N PHE A 85 -15.43 12.53 -6.26
CA PHE A 85 -16.23 13.07 -5.16
C PHE A 85 -16.26 12.19 -3.92
N CYS A 86 -16.56 10.90 -4.09
CA CYS A 86 -16.73 9.94 -2.99
C CYS A 86 -15.59 8.92 -2.87
N GLY A 87 -14.71 8.82 -3.87
CA GLY A 87 -13.65 7.81 -3.92
C GLY A 87 -14.17 6.37 -3.95
N TYR A 88 -13.26 5.43 -3.76
CA TYR A 88 -13.47 3.98 -3.81
C TYR A 88 -13.69 3.34 -2.42
N GLY A 89 -13.67 4.12 -1.33
CA GLY A 89 -13.73 3.62 0.03
C GLY A 89 -12.40 3.08 0.59
N ILE A 90 -12.44 2.55 1.82
CA ILE A 90 -11.26 2.24 2.65
C ILE A 90 -10.25 1.30 1.97
N ASN A 91 -10.71 0.33 1.18
CA ASN A 91 -9.87 -0.63 0.47
C ASN A 91 -9.67 -0.31 -1.02
N GLY A 92 -10.13 0.86 -1.47
CA GLY A 92 -10.17 1.21 -2.89
C GLY A 92 -8.83 1.12 -3.62
N PHE A 93 -7.75 1.58 -2.98
CA PHE A 93 -6.41 1.46 -3.55
C PHE A 93 -6.03 -0.02 -3.79
N LYS A 94 -6.16 -0.87 -2.76
CA LYS A 94 -5.82 -2.30 -2.87
C LYS A 94 -6.71 -3.04 -3.86
N ALA A 95 -7.98 -2.66 -3.95
CA ALA A 95 -8.95 -3.32 -4.81
C ALA A 95 -8.75 -3.01 -6.30
N HIS A 96 -8.10 -1.90 -6.67
CA HIS A 96 -8.09 -1.45 -8.06
C HIS A 96 -6.73 -0.99 -8.59
N TYR A 97 -5.78 -0.56 -7.75
CA TYR A 97 -4.55 0.08 -8.22
C TYR A 97 -3.76 -0.76 -9.23
N MET A 98 -3.65 -2.07 -9.01
CA MET A 98 -2.89 -2.95 -9.91
C MET A 98 -3.52 -3.05 -11.30
N ASP A 99 -4.83 -2.89 -11.42
CA ASP A 99 -5.51 -2.81 -12.73
C ASP A 99 -5.16 -1.52 -13.47
N TYR A 100 -5.12 -0.39 -12.78
CA TYR A 100 -4.68 0.89 -13.37
C TYR A 100 -3.22 0.83 -13.82
N GLN A 101 -2.36 0.23 -13.01
CA GLN A 101 -0.95 0.02 -13.38
C GLN A 101 -0.83 -0.87 -14.62
N ALA A 102 -1.58 -1.98 -14.69
CA ALA A 102 -1.59 -2.86 -15.84
C ALA A 102 -2.07 -2.16 -17.12
N ASN A 103 -3.16 -1.40 -17.05
CA ASN A 103 -3.71 -0.64 -18.18
C ASN A 103 -2.72 0.42 -18.68
N PHE A 104 -2.10 1.18 -17.77
CA PHE A 104 -1.10 2.19 -18.12
C PHE A 104 0.10 1.58 -18.86
N LEU A 105 0.57 0.42 -18.41
CA LEU A 105 1.73 -0.26 -19.00
C LEU A 105 1.38 -0.96 -20.32
N MET A 106 0.12 -1.38 -20.49
CA MET A 106 -0.40 -1.88 -21.76
C MET A 106 -0.42 -0.78 -22.83
N GLU A 107 -0.84 0.43 -22.49
CA GLU A 107 -0.83 1.58 -23.41
C GLU A 107 0.59 2.09 -23.70
N LYS A 108 1.54 1.89 -22.77
CA LYS A 108 2.93 2.39 -22.88
C LYS A 108 3.98 1.29 -22.65
N PRO A 109 4.05 0.29 -23.54
CA PRO A 109 4.86 -0.93 -23.38
C PRO A 109 6.38 -0.73 -23.54
N ASN A 110 6.85 0.50 -23.81
CA ASN A 110 8.28 0.83 -23.89
C ASN A 110 8.69 1.92 -22.88
N SER A 111 7.85 2.19 -21.88
CA SER A 111 8.18 3.18 -20.86
C SER A 111 9.27 2.69 -19.93
N GLY A 112 10.18 3.58 -19.50
CA GLY A 112 11.19 3.27 -18.48
C GLY A 112 10.61 2.78 -17.15
N TYR A 113 9.32 3.04 -16.93
CA TYR A 113 8.55 2.62 -15.76
C TYR A 113 8.35 1.11 -15.65
N MET A 114 8.40 0.34 -16.74
CA MET A 114 8.20 -1.12 -16.69
C MET A 114 9.19 -1.83 -15.77
N LYS A 115 10.44 -1.33 -15.69
CA LYS A 115 11.47 -1.89 -14.80
C LYS A 115 11.18 -1.56 -13.33
N LEU A 116 10.43 -0.49 -13.08
CA LEU A 116 10.13 0.03 -11.75
C LEU A 116 8.81 -0.49 -11.19
N ALA A 117 7.85 -0.80 -12.07
CA ALA A 117 6.57 -1.38 -11.73
C ALA A 117 6.73 -2.72 -10.97
N ASP A 118 6.07 -2.79 -9.82
CA ASP A 118 6.02 -3.95 -8.94
C ASP A 118 4.64 -4.01 -8.28
N ASN A 119 4.43 -5.01 -7.43
CA ASN A 119 3.18 -5.19 -6.71
C ASN A 119 3.12 -4.23 -5.51
N VAL A 120 2.16 -3.30 -5.51
CA VAL A 120 2.12 -2.18 -4.56
C VAL A 120 0.78 -2.14 -3.83
N SER A 121 0.84 -1.93 -2.51
CA SER A 121 -0.33 -1.90 -1.62
C SER A 121 -0.64 -0.53 -1.01
N SER A 122 0.16 0.50 -1.32
CA SER A 122 -0.03 1.88 -0.85
C SER A 122 0.49 2.91 -1.85
N PRO A 123 -0.14 4.09 -1.98
CA PRO A 123 0.34 5.16 -2.84
C PRO A 123 1.60 5.87 -2.32
N PHE A 124 2.06 5.57 -1.10
CA PHE A 124 3.17 6.29 -0.43
C PHE A 124 2.96 7.81 -0.33
N ASN A 125 1.70 8.23 -0.29
CA ASN A 125 1.25 9.60 -0.06
C ASN A 125 -0.15 9.52 0.56
N GLU A 126 -0.28 9.90 1.84
CA GLU A 126 -1.55 9.75 2.55
C GLU A 126 -2.63 10.73 2.07
N TYR A 127 -2.25 11.88 1.53
CA TYR A 127 -3.23 12.82 0.95
C TYR A 127 -3.85 12.24 -0.31
N LEU A 128 -3.02 11.63 -1.16
CA LEU A 128 -3.50 10.90 -2.34
C LEU A 128 -4.32 9.67 -1.93
N ASN A 129 -3.92 8.97 -0.86
CA ASN A 129 -4.69 7.87 -0.29
C ASN A 129 -6.07 8.31 0.21
N ILE A 130 -6.18 9.46 0.89
CA ILE A 130 -7.46 10.05 1.33
C ILE A 130 -8.33 10.39 0.12
N MET A 131 -7.75 10.99 -0.92
CA MET A 131 -8.47 11.31 -2.15
C MET A 131 -9.00 10.05 -2.84
N ILE A 132 -8.22 8.97 -2.92
CA ILE A 132 -8.66 7.70 -3.50
C ILE A 132 -9.79 7.08 -2.67
N LYS A 133 -9.69 7.15 -1.33
CA LYS A 133 -10.67 6.55 -0.42
C LYS A 133 -11.98 7.32 -0.35
N PHE A 134 -11.93 8.65 -0.33
CA PHE A 134 -13.06 9.51 0.04
C PHE A 134 -13.27 10.70 -0.88
N GLY A 135 -12.47 10.83 -1.96
CA GLY A 135 -12.55 11.93 -2.91
C GLY A 135 -12.31 13.31 -2.28
N TYR A 136 -12.85 14.33 -2.93
CA TYR A 136 -12.81 15.71 -2.46
C TYR A 136 -13.47 15.87 -1.09
N LEU A 137 -14.50 15.08 -0.76
CA LEU A 137 -15.14 15.13 0.55
C LEU A 137 -14.14 14.85 1.67
N GLY A 138 -13.32 13.79 1.52
CA GLY A 138 -12.28 13.47 2.49
C GLY A 138 -11.24 14.58 2.65
N MET A 139 -10.84 15.20 1.55
CA MET A 139 -9.88 16.32 1.58
C MET A 139 -10.46 17.57 2.23
N ILE A 140 -11.73 17.89 1.99
CA ILE A 140 -12.41 19.02 2.64
C ILE A 140 -12.45 18.80 4.16
N ILE A 141 -12.83 17.59 4.61
CA ILE A 141 -12.85 17.25 6.04
C ILE A 141 -11.46 17.39 6.67
N LEU A 142 -10.42 16.92 5.98
CA LEU A 142 -9.04 17.05 6.44
C LEU A 142 -8.64 18.52 6.59
N ILE A 143 -8.90 19.35 5.58
CA ILE A 143 -8.58 20.79 5.61
C ILE A 143 -9.33 21.49 6.74
N LEU A 144 -10.64 21.23 6.89
CA LEU A 144 -11.45 21.79 7.98
C LEU A 144 -10.92 21.38 9.36
N GLY A 145 -10.50 20.12 9.52
CA GLY A 145 -9.87 19.62 10.74
C GLY A 145 -8.56 20.37 11.05
N ILE A 146 -7.69 20.55 10.05
CA ILE A 146 -6.44 21.30 10.20
C ILE A 146 -6.72 22.76 10.58
N LEU A 147 -7.66 23.42 9.90
CA LEU A 147 -8.05 24.81 10.20
C LEU A 147 -8.60 24.96 11.62
N LEU A 148 -9.41 24.00 12.08
CA LEU A 148 -9.94 23.98 13.45
C LEU A 148 -8.80 23.87 14.48
N LEU A 149 -7.81 23.01 14.23
CA LEU A 149 -6.65 22.83 15.12
C LEU A 149 -5.78 24.09 15.17
N ILE A 150 -5.56 24.75 14.02
CA ILE A 150 -4.85 26.03 13.94
C ILE A 150 -5.61 27.11 14.72
N PHE A 151 -6.92 27.21 14.53
CA PHE A 151 -7.78 28.14 15.27
C PHE A 151 -7.68 27.92 16.79
N CYS A 152 -7.71 26.67 17.24
CA CYS A 152 -7.53 26.31 18.64
C CYS A 152 -6.16 26.74 19.18
N TYR A 153 -5.09 26.58 18.40
CA TYR A 153 -3.76 27.06 18.78
C TYR A 153 -3.71 28.59 18.88
N CYS A 154 -4.25 29.31 17.88
CA CYS A 154 -4.23 30.77 17.84
C CYS A 154 -5.00 31.42 19.00
N LYS A 155 -6.04 30.77 19.53
CA LYS A 155 -6.80 31.28 20.68
C LYS A 155 -6.02 31.25 22.00
N ASP A 156 -5.15 30.27 22.19
CA ASP A 156 -4.42 30.05 23.45
C ASP A 156 -3.05 29.43 23.16
N PRO A 157 -2.07 30.21 22.68
CA PRO A 157 -0.80 29.71 22.17
C PRO A 157 0.16 29.35 23.31
N LYS A 158 -0.08 28.20 23.94
CA LYS A 158 0.77 27.63 24.99
C LYS A 158 1.92 26.80 24.43
N TYR A 159 2.99 26.65 25.22
CA TYR A 159 4.17 25.85 24.87
C TYR A 159 3.81 24.39 24.51
N GLU A 160 2.96 23.74 25.30
CA GLU A 160 2.49 22.36 25.04
C GLU A 160 1.77 22.24 23.69
N LYS A 161 0.88 23.19 23.37
CA LYS A 161 0.15 23.24 22.10
C LYS A 161 1.08 23.49 20.92
N ARG A 162 2.14 24.27 21.11
CA ARG A 162 3.18 24.48 20.10
C ARG A 162 3.95 23.19 19.79
N ILE A 163 4.25 22.37 20.81
CA ILE A 163 4.87 21.05 20.61
C ILE A 163 3.94 20.14 19.82
N ALA A 164 2.67 20.05 20.21
CA ALA A 164 1.66 19.25 19.50
C ALA A 164 1.54 19.66 18.03
N LEU A 165 1.56 20.96 17.73
CA LEU A 165 1.55 21.47 16.36
C LEU A 165 2.78 21.02 15.56
N TYR A 166 3.98 21.05 16.15
CA TYR A 166 5.18 20.56 15.47
C TYR A 166 5.18 19.05 15.24
N SER A 167 4.63 18.28 16.18
CA SER A 167 4.43 16.84 16.03
C SER A 167 3.49 16.55 14.85
N LEU A 168 2.33 17.18 14.80
CA LEU A 168 1.38 17.05 13.68
C LEU A 168 1.97 17.54 12.35
N LEU A 169 2.73 18.62 12.36
CA LEU A 169 3.41 19.13 11.18
C LEU A 169 4.43 18.12 10.64
N SER A 170 5.21 17.49 11.54
CA SER A 170 6.15 16.43 11.18
C SER A 170 5.43 15.25 10.52
N ILE A 171 4.33 14.79 11.13
CA ILE A 171 3.49 13.72 10.56
C ILE A 171 2.92 14.14 9.20
N GLY A 172 2.43 15.38 9.08
CA GLY A 172 1.86 15.92 7.84
C GLY A 172 2.85 16.00 6.69
N ILE A 173 4.09 16.44 6.94
CA ILE A 173 5.16 16.48 5.93
C ILE A 173 5.59 15.07 5.55
N PHE A 174 5.81 14.19 6.53
CA PHE A 174 6.21 12.82 6.28
C PHE A 174 5.16 12.05 5.46
N SER A 175 3.87 12.35 5.68
CA SER A 175 2.72 11.79 4.97
C SER A 175 2.68 12.12 3.47
N MET A 176 3.43 13.13 3.00
CA MET A 176 3.51 13.43 1.56
C MET A 176 4.30 12.37 0.78
N PHE A 177 5.18 11.63 1.46
CA PHE A 177 6.15 10.72 0.83
C PHE A 177 6.21 9.34 1.49
N SER A 178 5.31 9.06 2.42
CA SER A 178 5.24 7.81 3.18
C SER A 178 3.81 7.55 3.65
N TYR A 179 3.62 6.45 4.38
CA TYR A 179 2.32 5.95 4.82
C TYR A 179 2.25 5.77 6.36
N PRO A 180 2.52 6.84 7.14
CA PRO A 180 2.59 6.73 8.59
C PRO A 180 1.26 6.25 9.22
N PHE A 181 0.12 6.43 8.54
CA PHE A 181 -1.18 6.00 9.08
C PHE A 181 -1.44 4.50 8.93
N THR A 182 -0.53 3.73 8.32
CA THR A 182 -0.59 2.26 8.43
C THR A 182 -0.22 1.78 9.84
N TYR A 183 0.53 2.58 10.61
CA TYR A 183 1.03 2.20 11.92
C TYR A 183 0.14 2.74 13.05
N PRO A 184 -0.50 1.88 13.87
CA PRO A 184 -1.42 2.32 14.93
C PRO A 184 -0.81 3.28 15.96
N PHE A 185 0.50 3.17 16.21
CA PHE A 185 1.22 4.08 17.10
C PHE A 185 1.10 5.55 16.68
N VAL A 186 1.10 5.83 15.38
CA VAL A 186 0.94 7.19 14.85
C VAL A 186 -0.45 7.73 15.18
N TRP A 187 -1.49 6.88 15.16
CA TRP A 187 -2.85 7.29 15.51
C TRP A 187 -2.95 7.74 16.97
N ILE A 188 -2.26 7.05 17.87
CA ILE A 188 -2.20 7.43 19.29
C ILE A 188 -1.56 8.81 19.45
N ILE A 189 -0.44 9.07 18.77
CA ILE A 189 0.23 10.38 18.80
C ILE A 189 -0.72 11.48 18.31
N ILE A 190 -1.37 11.29 17.16
CA ILE A 190 -2.31 12.28 16.62
C ILE A 190 -3.45 12.55 17.60
N CYS A 191 -4.03 11.51 18.21
CA CYS A 191 -5.11 11.68 19.17
C CYS A 191 -4.65 12.51 20.39
N LEU A 192 -3.44 12.26 20.89
CA LEU A 192 -2.85 13.04 21.98
C LEU A 192 -2.58 14.50 21.56
N ASP A 193 -2.00 14.72 20.39
CA ASP A 193 -1.72 16.07 19.88
C ASP A 193 -2.99 16.88 19.65
N VAL A 194 -4.01 16.25 19.04
CA VAL A 194 -5.35 16.84 18.85
C VAL A 194 -5.99 17.17 20.19
N PHE A 195 -5.91 16.26 21.17
CA PHE A 195 -6.43 16.51 22.52
C PHE A 195 -5.75 17.72 23.18
N VAL A 196 -4.41 17.80 23.12
CA VAL A 196 -3.64 18.94 23.67
C VAL A 196 -4.06 20.26 23.02
N LEU A 197 -4.24 20.28 21.70
CA LEU A 197 -4.67 21.47 20.96
C LEU A 197 -6.10 21.90 21.29
N MET A 198 -7.02 20.95 21.42
CA MET A 198 -8.43 21.22 21.71
C MET A 198 -8.68 21.56 23.19
N ARG A 199 -7.80 21.12 24.10
CA ARG A 199 -7.94 21.34 25.55
C ARG A 199 -8.10 22.83 25.88
N GLY A 200 -9.18 23.14 26.60
CA GLY A 200 -9.52 24.49 27.05
C GLY A 200 -10.21 25.38 26.00
N ASN A 201 -10.26 24.97 24.74
CA ASN A 201 -10.90 25.73 23.66
C ASN A 201 -12.34 25.31 23.39
N ILE A 202 -12.67 24.03 23.62
CA ILE A 202 -13.99 23.47 23.41
C ILE A 202 -14.52 23.03 24.78
N VAL A 203 -15.35 23.88 25.38
CA VAL A 203 -16.10 23.52 26.58
C VAL A 203 -17.43 22.95 26.13
N LEU A 204 -17.52 21.62 26.07
CA LEU A 204 -18.80 20.95 25.85
C LEU A 204 -19.66 21.11 27.11
N ASN A 205 -20.56 22.10 27.13
CA ASN A 205 -21.50 22.31 28.23
C ASN A 205 -22.66 21.30 28.14
N ILE A 206 -22.36 20.04 28.44
CA ILE A 206 -23.34 18.94 28.44
C ILE A 206 -24.00 18.87 29.82
N GLN A 207 -25.34 18.83 29.88
CA GLN A 207 -26.06 18.67 31.16
C GLN A 207 -25.70 17.33 31.83
N LYS A 208 -25.71 17.30 33.16
CA LYS A 208 -25.20 16.17 33.97
C LYS A 208 -25.84 14.82 33.62
N ASN A 209 -27.13 14.78 33.29
CA ASN A 209 -27.84 13.55 32.92
C ASN A 209 -27.35 12.99 31.56
N TYR A 210 -27.08 13.84 30.57
CA TYR A 210 -26.53 13.40 29.28
C TYR A 210 -25.07 12.94 29.38
N LYS A 211 -24.30 13.46 30.35
CA LYS A 211 -22.93 12.97 30.62
C LYS A 211 -22.92 11.51 31.08
N ASN A 212 -23.83 11.13 31.99
CA ASN A 212 -23.93 9.76 32.47
C ASN A 212 -24.31 8.79 31.33
N ILE A 213 -25.27 9.19 30.48
CA ILE A 213 -25.66 8.41 29.29
C ILE A 213 -24.47 8.25 28.34
N LEU A 214 -23.70 9.32 28.09
CA LEU A 214 -22.51 9.28 27.24
C LEU A 214 -21.44 8.33 27.80
N TYR A 215 -21.21 8.32 29.12
CA TYR A 215 -20.26 7.41 29.75
C TYR A 215 -20.69 5.95 29.62
N VAL A 216 -21.96 5.64 29.88
CA VAL A 216 -22.50 4.28 29.72
C VAL A 216 -22.37 3.84 28.26
N PHE A 217 -22.72 4.71 27.31
CA PHE A 217 -22.58 4.43 25.89
C PHE A 217 -21.11 4.21 25.49
N ALA A 218 -20.19 5.04 25.99
CA ALA A 218 -18.76 4.89 25.74
C ALA A 218 -18.22 3.56 26.28
N ILE A 219 -18.59 3.17 27.50
CA ILE A 219 -18.20 1.88 28.11
C ILE A 219 -18.76 0.71 27.29
N ALA A 220 -20.03 0.78 26.88
CA ALA A 220 -20.65 -0.25 26.04
C ALA A 220 -19.95 -0.37 24.68
N ALA A 221 -19.67 0.76 24.02
CA ALA A 221 -18.97 0.81 22.74
C ALA A 221 -17.53 0.27 22.85
N CYS A 222 -16.79 0.63 23.91
CA CYS A 222 -15.46 0.11 24.19
C CYS A 222 -15.50 -1.40 24.47
N SER A 223 -16.48 -1.88 25.23
CA SER A 223 -16.63 -3.31 25.54
C SER A 223 -16.95 -4.12 24.28
N TRP A 224 -17.89 -3.64 23.47
CA TRP A 224 -18.22 -4.24 22.17
C TRP A 224 -17.00 -4.26 21.22
N GLY A 225 -16.30 -3.13 21.11
CA GLY A 225 -15.08 -3.01 20.34
C GLY A 225 -13.99 -3.97 20.81
N GLY A 226 -13.80 -4.12 22.12
CA GLY A 226 -12.87 -5.06 22.73
C GLY A 226 -13.22 -6.52 22.41
N ILE A 227 -14.50 -6.90 22.47
CA ILE A 227 -14.95 -8.25 22.10
C ILE A 227 -14.69 -8.53 20.61
N LYS A 228 -15.01 -7.58 19.73
CA LYS A 228 -14.74 -7.70 18.28
C LYS A 228 -13.26 -7.78 17.97
N LEU A 229 -12.45 -6.97 18.65
CA LEU A 229 -11.00 -7.00 18.53
C LEU A 229 -10.45 -8.35 19.00
N TYR A 230 -10.89 -8.87 20.15
CA TYR A 230 -10.49 -10.18 20.64
C TYR A 230 -10.88 -11.30 19.66
N GLN A 231 -12.12 -11.31 19.16
CA GLN A 231 -12.56 -12.27 18.15
C GLN A 231 -11.68 -12.23 16.90
N ARG A 232 -11.32 -11.02 16.44
CA ARG A 232 -10.45 -10.83 15.28
C ARG A 232 -9.01 -11.30 15.53
N ILE A 233 -8.42 -10.92 16.67
CA ILE A 233 -7.06 -11.35 17.06
C ILE A 233 -7.00 -12.87 17.19
N ASN A 234 -7.98 -13.49 17.85
CA ASN A 234 -8.04 -14.94 17.98
C ASN A 234 -8.19 -15.60 16.60
N ALA A 235 -9.04 -15.07 15.73
CA ALA A 235 -9.19 -15.58 14.36
C ALA A 235 -7.88 -15.47 13.55
N GLU A 236 -7.19 -14.35 13.63
CA GLU A 236 -5.88 -14.13 12.99
C GLU A 236 -4.80 -15.06 13.55
N TYR A 237 -4.81 -15.30 14.86
CA TYR A 237 -3.90 -16.25 15.51
C TYR A 237 -4.16 -17.70 15.05
N GLN A 238 -5.42 -18.14 15.01
CA GLN A 238 -5.75 -19.47 14.47
C GLN A 238 -5.40 -19.59 12.99
N TRP A 239 -5.68 -18.57 12.21
CA TRP A 239 -5.30 -18.53 10.80
C TRP A 239 -3.80 -18.61 10.60
N GLY A 240 -3.01 -17.87 11.40
CA GLY A 240 -1.55 -17.89 11.32
C GLY A 240 -0.93 -19.25 11.59
N LYS A 241 -1.57 -20.11 12.40
CA LYS A 241 -1.12 -21.48 12.63
C LYS A 241 -1.28 -22.37 11.40
N ILE A 242 -2.37 -22.18 10.67
CA ILE A 242 -2.73 -23.06 9.55
C ILE A 242 -2.20 -22.58 8.20
N ALA A 243 -1.91 -21.28 8.07
CA ALA A 243 -1.57 -20.63 6.80
C ALA A 243 -0.32 -21.21 6.10
N TYR A 244 0.54 -21.92 6.84
CA TYR A 244 1.77 -22.54 6.33
C TYR A 244 1.76 -24.08 6.41
N SER A 245 0.63 -24.68 6.78
CA SER A 245 0.49 -26.15 6.91
C SER A 245 -0.38 -26.72 5.80
N THR A 246 -0.24 -28.03 5.54
CA THR A 246 -0.90 -28.74 4.43
C THR A 246 -2.42 -28.55 4.41
N ALA A 247 -3.00 -28.32 3.23
CA ALA A 247 -4.40 -27.89 3.07
C ALA A 247 -5.46 -28.89 3.56
N ASN A 248 -5.17 -30.20 3.55
CA ASN A 248 -6.15 -31.26 3.81
C ASN A 248 -6.82 -31.20 5.20
N GLU A 249 -6.04 -30.96 6.26
CA GLU A 249 -6.58 -30.97 7.64
C GLU A 249 -7.21 -29.62 8.05
N ASN A 250 -6.96 -28.57 7.28
CA ASN A 250 -7.21 -27.19 7.69
C ASN A 250 -8.49 -26.58 7.11
N LEU A 251 -9.14 -27.24 6.16
CA LEU A 251 -10.30 -26.68 5.46
C LEU A 251 -11.49 -26.36 6.38
N ALA A 252 -11.73 -27.22 7.39
CA ALA A 252 -12.76 -27.00 8.40
C ALA A 252 -12.51 -25.73 9.22
N ILE A 253 -11.23 -25.43 9.49
CA ILE A 253 -10.82 -24.22 10.22
C ILE A 253 -11.06 -22.98 9.36
N TYR A 254 -10.70 -23.02 8.07
CA TYR A 254 -11.04 -21.93 7.14
C TYR A 254 -12.55 -21.65 7.10
N TYR A 255 -13.38 -22.68 6.98
CA TYR A 255 -14.84 -22.52 7.04
C TYR A 255 -15.30 -21.83 8.34
N LYS A 256 -14.76 -22.24 9.49
CA LYS A 256 -15.09 -21.65 10.80
C LYS A 256 -14.65 -20.19 10.93
N LEU A 257 -13.56 -19.80 10.28
CA LEU A 257 -13.01 -18.45 10.34
C LEU A 257 -13.70 -17.48 9.35
N MET A 258 -14.36 -17.99 8.30
CA MET A 258 -15.00 -17.20 7.26
C MET A 258 -15.97 -16.11 7.78
N PRO A 259 -16.83 -16.33 8.79
CA PRO A 259 -17.72 -15.27 9.30
C PRO A 259 -17.00 -14.07 9.92
N VAL A 260 -15.78 -14.27 10.44
CA VAL A 260 -14.98 -13.22 11.11
C VAL A 260 -13.95 -12.61 10.14
N MET A 261 -13.43 -13.42 9.23
CA MET A 261 -12.31 -13.08 8.34
C MET A 261 -12.72 -12.84 6.89
N GLY A 262 -13.99 -13.02 6.53
CA GLY A 262 -14.48 -12.97 5.14
C GLY A 262 -14.35 -11.63 4.43
N ASN A 263 -13.91 -10.57 5.12
CA ASN A 263 -13.57 -9.28 4.55
C ASN A 263 -12.05 -9.04 4.42
N ASN A 264 -11.22 -10.00 4.83
CA ASN A 264 -9.77 -9.91 4.75
C ASN A 264 -9.30 -10.57 3.44
N PRO A 265 -8.78 -9.81 2.47
CA PRO A 265 -8.38 -10.37 1.18
C PRO A 265 -7.27 -11.41 1.29
N TYR A 266 -6.34 -11.25 2.22
CA TYR A 266 -5.25 -12.22 2.41
C TYR A 266 -5.77 -13.56 2.93
N PHE A 267 -6.79 -13.54 3.80
CA PHE A 267 -7.46 -14.74 4.27
C PHE A 267 -8.21 -15.44 3.13
N LEU A 268 -8.96 -14.67 2.33
CA LEU A 268 -9.70 -15.19 1.18
C LEU A 268 -8.76 -15.82 0.15
N TYR A 269 -7.63 -15.17 -0.15
CA TYR A 269 -6.60 -15.70 -1.03
C TYR A 269 -6.01 -17.01 -0.51
N ASN A 270 -5.54 -17.05 0.74
CA ASN A 270 -4.96 -18.27 1.32
C ASN A 270 -5.98 -19.42 1.36
N TYR A 271 -7.23 -19.12 1.67
CA TYR A 271 -8.30 -20.12 1.64
C TYR A 271 -8.57 -20.61 0.20
N SER A 272 -8.52 -19.72 -0.79
CA SER A 272 -8.64 -20.08 -2.20
C SER A 272 -7.49 -20.98 -2.67
N VAL A 273 -6.26 -20.69 -2.24
CA VAL A 273 -5.08 -21.53 -2.51
C VAL A 273 -5.28 -22.93 -1.90
N ALA A 274 -5.73 -23.01 -0.64
CA ALA A 274 -6.02 -24.30 -0.01
C ALA A 274 -7.08 -25.10 -0.79
N LEU A 275 -8.15 -24.46 -1.27
CA LEU A 275 -9.16 -25.12 -2.11
C LEU A 275 -8.58 -25.59 -3.46
N PHE A 276 -7.67 -24.82 -4.05
CA PHE A 276 -6.99 -25.17 -5.30
C PHE A 276 -6.07 -26.39 -5.12
N GLU A 277 -5.27 -26.44 -4.05
CA GLU A 277 -4.41 -27.57 -3.72
C GLU A 277 -5.19 -28.87 -3.49
N LEU A 278 -6.42 -28.76 -2.98
CA LEU A 278 -7.35 -29.88 -2.81
C LEU A 278 -8.14 -30.24 -4.08
N ASN A 279 -7.80 -29.63 -5.22
CA ASN A 279 -8.48 -29.81 -6.49
C ASN A 279 -10.00 -29.47 -6.46
N ARG A 280 -10.44 -28.62 -5.50
CA ARG A 280 -11.81 -28.07 -5.44
C ARG A 280 -11.91 -26.81 -6.30
N LEU A 281 -11.68 -26.99 -7.61
CA LEU A 281 -11.45 -25.89 -8.56
C LEU A 281 -12.59 -24.86 -8.61
N ASN A 282 -13.85 -25.29 -8.68
CA ASN A 282 -15.00 -24.38 -8.74
C ASN A 282 -15.15 -23.51 -7.48
N GLU A 283 -14.89 -24.07 -6.30
CA GLU A 283 -14.95 -23.32 -5.04
C GLU A 283 -13.78 -22.36 -4.90
N SER A 284 -12.58 -22.80 -5.32
CA SER A 284 -11.42 -21.93 -5.40
C SER A 284 -11.69 -20.76 -6.34
N LEU A 285 -12.20 -21.02 -7.56
CA LEU A 285 -12.52 -19.97 -8.53
C LEU A 285 -13.51 -18.94 -7.97
N LYS A 286 -14.59 -19.42 -7.33
CA LYS A 286 -15.60 -18.55 -6.72
C LYS A 286 -15.00 -17.69 -5.62
N LEU A 287 -14.14 -18.26 -4.77
CA LEU A 287 -13.51 -17.54 -3.66
C LEU A 287 -12.43 -16.57 -4.13
N ALA A 288 -11.58 -16.95 -5.09
CA ALA A 288 -10.60 -16.08 -5.72
C ALA A 288 -11.27 -14.88 -6.42
N SER A 289 -12.35 -15.14 -7.16
CA SER A 289 -13.13 -14.09 -7.83
C SER A 289 -13.81 -13.16 -6.83
N PHE A 290 -14.26 -13.67 -5.68
CA PHE A 290 -14.76 -12.84 -4.58
C PHE A 290 -13.64 -12.01 -3.94
N CYS A 291 -12.45 -12.60 -3.75
CA CYS A 291 -11.25 -11.90 -3.26
C CYS A 291 -10.85 -10.73 -4.17
N ASN A 292 -10.98 -10.88 -5.49
CA ASN A 292 -10.61 -9.86 -6.47
C ASN A 292 -11.37 -8.53 -6.29
N ARG A 293 -12.56 -8.57 -5.66
CA ARG A 293 -13.33 -7.35 -5.32
C ARG A 293 -12.68 -6.49 -4.24
N TYR A 294 -11.80 -7.08 -3.43
CA TYR A 294 -11.14 -6.42 -2.30
C TYR A 294 -9.65 -6.18 -2.54
N TRP A 295 -9.05 -6.92 -3.48
CA TRP A 295 -7.62 -6.95 -3.69
C TRP A 295 -7.30 -7.38 -5.12
N ALA A 296 -7.00 -6.40 -5.98
CA ALA A 296 -6.41 -6.63 -7.29
C ALA A 296 -4.91 -6.82 -7.08
N ASP A 297 -4.43 -8.04 -7.33
CA ASP A 297 -3.07 -8.41 -7.00
C ASP A 297 -2.49 -9.38 -8.02
N TYR A 298 -1.19 -9.20 -8.26
CA TYR A 298 -0.40 -10.07 -9.12
C TYR A 298 -0.55 -11.56 -8.76
N ASP A 299 -0.47 -11.91 -7.47
CA ASP A 299 -0.49 -13.32 -7.03
C ASP A 299 -1.91 -13.91 -7.15
N LEU A 300 -2.94 -13.09 -6.96
CA LEU A 300 -4.33 -13.50 -7.17
C LEU A 300 -4.62 -13.77 -8.66
N GLU A 301 -4.11 -12.93 -9.56
CA GLU A 301 -4.22 -13.16 -11.01
C GLU A 301 -3.50 -14.45 -11.43
N LEU A 302 -2.33 -14.75 -10.87
CA LEU A 302 -1.68 -16.04 -11.12
C LEU A 302 -2.50 -17.22 -10.61
N LEU A 303 -3.12 -17.11 -9.43
CA LEU A 303 -4.00 -18.16 -8.90
C LEU A 303 -5.21 -18.38 -9.80
N LEU A 304 -5.88 -17.30 -10.25
CA LEU A 304 -7.00 -17.41 -11.19
C LEU A 304 -6.57 -18.08 -12.49
N GLY A 305 -5.43 -17.69 -13.06
CA GLY A 305 -4.86 -18.33 -14.24
C GLY A 305 -4.58 -19.82 -14.04
N ASN A 306 -4.02 -20.20 -12.89
CA ASN A 306 -3.75 -21.60 -12.54
C ASN A 306 -5.04 -22.42 -12.38
N ILE A 307 -6.09 -21.84 -11.80
CA ILE A 307 -7.40 -22.50 -11.67
C ILE A 307 -8.00 -22.76 -13.06
N TYR A 308 -8.07 -21.75 -13.93
CA TYR A 308 -8.59 -21.92 -15.29
C TYR A 308 -7.75 -22.88 -16.13
N SER A 309 -6.42 -22.82 -16.02
CA SER A 309 -5.50 -23.76 -16.67
C SER A 309 -5.81 -25.21 -16.26
N LYS A 310 -6.01 -25.49 -14.96
CA LYS A 310 -6.42 -26.82 -14.47
C LYS A 310 -7.81 -27.24 -14.93
N MET A 311 -8.72 -26.28 -15.13
CA MET A 311 -10.03 -26.52 -15.70
C MET A 311 -10.00 -26.70 -17.23
N LYS A 312 -8.83 -26.55 -17.87
CA LYS A 312 -8.62 -26.56 -19.34
C LYS A 312 -9.29 -25.41 -20.09
N ASP A 313 -9.63 -24.34 -19.39
CA ASP A 313 -10.05 -23.09 -20.00
C ASP A 313 -8.81 -22.23 -20.27
N TYR A 314 -8.15 -22.54 -21.39
CA TYR A 314 -6.87 -21.92 -21.73
C TYR A 314 -7.00 -20.44 -22.10
N ASP A 315 -8.13 -20.04 -22.67
CA ASP A 315 -8.39 -18.64 -23.03
C ASP A 315 -8.45 -17.75 -21.78
N MET A 316 -9.22 -18.17 -20.77
CA MET A 316 -9.29 -17.45 -19.50
C MET A 316 -7.96 -17.47 -18.75
N ALA A 317 -7.25 -18.60 -18.75
CA ALA A 317 -5.93 -18.70 -18.13
C ALA A 317 -4.93 -17.72 -18.74
N GLU A 318 -4.92 -17.60 -20.07
CA GLU A 318 -4.06 -16.66 -20.79
C GLU A 318 -4.35 -15.21 -20.39
N ILE A 319 -5.62 -14.81 -20.32
CA ILE A 319 -6.03 -13.46 -19.92
C ILE A 319 -5.46 -13.11 -18.54
N HIS A 320 -5.61 -14.00 -17.56
CA HIS A 320 -5.14 -13.77 -16.20
C HIS A 320 -3.61 -13.72 -16.11
N TYR A 321 -2.88 -14.61 -16.79
CA TYR A 321 -1.42 -14.55 -16.80
C TYR A 321 -0.87 -13.32 -17.52
N ARG A 322 -1.49 -12.89 -18.61
CA ARG A 322 -1.13 -11.63 -19.29
C ARG A 322 -1.37 -10.43 -18.39
N LYS A 323 -2.51 -10.40 -17.69
CA LYS A 323 -2.82 -9.34 -16.73
C LYS A 323 -1.79 -9.30 -15.60
N ALA A 324 -1.43 -10.44 -15.01
CA ALA A 324 -0.34 -10.53 -14.03
C ALA A 324 1.01 -10.03 -14.60
N SER A 325 1.33 -10.36 -15.85
CA SER A 325 2.54 -9.88 -16.53
C SER A 325 2.53 -8.36 -16.71
N LEU A 326 1.37 -7.74 -16.95
CA LEU A 326 1.23 -6.29 -17.09
C LEU A 326 1.23 -5.59 -15.72
N MET A 327 0.63 -6.20 -14.70
CA MET A 327 0.68 -5.73 -13.31
C MET A 327 2.13 -5.64 -12.81
N CYS A 328 2.97 -6.64 -13.09
CA CYS A 328 4.37 -6.66 -12.66
C CYS A 328 5.30 -7.10 -13.79
N PRO A 329 5.63 -6.22 -14.75
CA PRO A 329 6.42 -6.58 -15.91
C PRO A 329 7.85 -7.00 -15.60
N CYS A 330 8.36 -6.76 -14.41
CA CYS A 330 9.70 -7.23 -14.02
C CYS A 330 9.72 -8.71 -13.61
N ARG A 331 8.57 -9.35 -13.36
CA ARG A 331 8.47 -10.74 -12.89
C ARG A 331 8.46 -11.72 -14.08
N PHE A 332 9.15 -12.85 -13.90
CA PHE A 332 9.29 -13.89 -14.94
C PHE A 332 8.20 -14.97 -14.87
N VAL A 333 7.60 -15.17 -13.70
CA VAL A 333 6.63 -16.25 -13.45
C VAL A 333 5.40 -16.20 -14.37
N PRO A 334 4.77 -15.05 -14.67
CA PRO A 334 3.59 -15.04 -15.54
C PRO A 334 3.91 -15.45 -16.97
N LEU A 335 5.08 -15.02 -17.48
CA LEU A 335 5.56 -15.45 -18.79
C LEU A 335 5.86 -16.95 -18.81
N TYR A 336 6.44 -17.48 -17.73
CA TYR A 336 6.68 -18.90 -17.61
C TYR A 336 5.37 -19.70 -17.58
N TYR A 337 4.34 -19.23 -16.87
CA TYR A 337 3.02 -19.87 -16.89
C TYR A 337 2.34 -19.78 -18.25
N LEU A 338 2.46 -18.66 -18.98
CA LEU A 338 2.03 -18.58 -20.39
C LEU A 338 2.77 -19.58 -21.29
N TYR A 339 4.07 -19.75 -21.09
CA TYR A 339 4.87 -20.72 -21.84
C TYR A 339 4.37 -22.16 -21.61
N GLU A 340 4.17 -22.56 -20.35
CA GLU A 340 3.63 -23.89 -20.02
C GLU A 340 2.19 -24.06 -20.51
N LEU A 341 1.35 -23.02 -20.41
CA LEU A 341 -0.02 -23.03 -20.90
C LEU A 341 -0.08 -23.32 -22.41
N TYR A 342 0.73 -22.62 -23.22
CA TYR A 342 0.78 -22.86 -24.66
C TYR A 342 1.34 -24.22 -25.02
N LYS A 343 2.31 -24.71 -24.23
CA LYS A 343 2.84 -26.06 -24.38
C LYS A 343 1.76 -27.12 -24.13
N GLU A 344 0.97 -26.98 -23.06
CA GLU A 344 -0.16 -27.88 -22.75
C GLU A 344 -1.27 -27.78 -23.79
N ALA A 345 -1.55 -26.59 -24.33
CA ALA A 345 -2.55 -26.36 -25.36
C ALA A 345 -2.09 -26.78 -26.77
N GLY A 346 -0.81 -27.16 -26.97
CA GLY A 346 -0.25 -27.49 -28.28
C GLY A 346 -0.03 -26.28 -29.21
N ASN A 347 -0.05 -25.05 -28.67
CA ASN A 347 0.18 -23.83 -29.43
C ASN A 347 1.69 -23.53 -29.55
N ALA A 348 2.35 -24.15 -30.53
CA ALA A 348 3.79 -24.02 -30.75
C ALA A 348 4.23 -22.56 -30.99
N ASN A 349 3.44 -21.79 -31.75
CA ASN A 349 3.77 -20.39 -32.06
C ASN A 349 3.77 -19.51 -30.80
N GLY A 350 2.73 -19.64 -29.96
CA GLY A 350 2.63 -18.92 -28.70
C GLY A 350 3.75 -19.30 -27.74
N MET A 351 4.05 -20.59 -27.64
CA MET A 351 5.14 -21.12 -26.82
C MET A 351 6.50 -20.55 -27.24
N LEU A 352 6.85 -20.56 -28.54
CA LEU A 352 8.10 -20.01 -29.05
C LEU A 352 8.20 -18.49 -28.83
N SER A 353 7.11 -17.76 -29.08
CA SER A 353 7.04 -16.30 -28.88
C SER A 353 7.31 -15.90 -27.42
N VAL A 354 6.63 -16.55 -26.48
CA VAL A 354 6.81 -16.27 -25.04
C VAL A 354 8.18 -16.78 -24.57
N GLY A 355 8.65 -17.91 -25.08
CA GLY A 355 9.97 -18.45 -24.78
C GLY A 355 11.09 -17.45 -25.12
N ARG A 356 11.05 -16.86 -26.32
CA ARG A 356 11.99 -15.78 -26.71
C ARG A 356 11.85 -14.56 -25.80
N SER A 357 10.62 -14.15 -25.49
CA SER A 357 10.35 -13.05 -24.56
C SER A 357 10.96 -13.27 -23.17
N ILE A 358 10.97 -14.51 -22.66
CA ILE A 358 11.64 -14.88 -21.39
C ILE A 358 13.17 -14.76 -21.50
N MET A 359 13.74 -15.13 -22.66
CA MET A 359 15.18 -15.11 -22.87
C MET A 359 15.74 -13.69 -23.00
N ASP A 360 15.00 -12.80 -23.67
CA ASP A 360 15.38 -11.42 -23.95
C ASP A 360 15.11 -10.48 -22.76
N LYS A 361 14.23 -10.88 -21.83
CA LYS A 361 13.85 -10.07 -20.69
C LYS A 361 15.04 -9.76 -19.78
N PRO A 362 15.31 -8.48 -19.44
CA PRO A 362 16.37 -8.12 -18.51
C PRO A 362 16.04 -8.59 -17.09
N VAL A 363 17.04 -9.15 -16.41
CA VAL A 363 16.91 -9.62 -15.02
C VAL A 363 17.10 -8.44 -14.06
N LYS A 364 16.02 -8.02 -13.38
CA LYS A 364 16.07 -6.98 -12.34
C LYS A 364 16.68 -7.49 -11.03
N VAL A 365 16.25 -8.66 -10.58
CA VAL A 365 16.74 -9.33 -9.37
C VAL A 365 17.18 -10.73 -9.76
N ASN A 366 18.46 -11.03 -9.54
CA ASN A 366 18.97 -12.37 -9.81
C ASN A 366 18.52 -13.30 -8.68
N SER A 367 17.61 -14.22 -8.99
CA SER A 367 17.07 -15.19 -8.03
C SER A 367 17.18 -16.60 -8.61
N MET A 368 17.22 -17.60 -7.72
CA MET A 368 17.25 -19.01 -8.11
C MET A 368 16.08 -19.36 -9.02
N GLN A 369 14.88 -18.86 -8.73
CA GLN A 369 13.68 -19.08 -9.53
C GLN A 369 13.83 -18.54 -10.96
N VAL A 370 14.35 -17.32 -11.13
CA VAL A 370 14.58 -16.73 -12.46
C VAL A 370 15.61 -17.56 -13.25
N MET A 371 16.68 -18.02 -12.61
CA MET A 371 17.66 -18.89 -13.25
C MET A 371 17.05 -20.23 -13.67
N GLN A 372 16.23 -20.85 -12.82
CA GLN A 372 15.53 -22.10 -13.13
C GLN A 372 14.59 -21.94 -14.33
N ILE A 373 13.75 -20.89 -14.35
CA ILE A 373 12.85 -20.59 -15.46
C ILE A 373 13.64 -20.44 -16.77
N ARG A 374 14.67 -19.59 -16.79
CA ARG A 374 15.45 -19.35 -18.01
C ARG A 374 16.18 -20.61 -18.49
N ASN A 375 16.74 -21.40 -17.57
CA ASN A 375 17.46 -22.62 -17.92
C ASN A 375 16.51 -23.69 -18.46
N LYS A 376 15.30 -23.85 -17.88
CA LYS A 376 14.29 -24.79 -18.38
C LYS A 376 13.85 -24.40 -19.80
N VAL A 377 13.41 -23.15 -19.98
CA VAL A 377 12.96 -22.64 -21.28
C VAL A 377 14.08 -22.71 -22.33
N ARG A 378 15.32 -22.35 -21.98
CA ARG A 378 16.46 -22.43 -22.91
C ARG A 378 16.69 -23.87 -23.40
N ARG A 379 16.68 -24.85 -22.49
CA ARG A 379 16.86 -26.26 -22.86
C ARG A 379 15.76 -26.70 -23.83
N GLU A 380 14.52 -26.42 -23.50
CA GLU A 380 13.37 -26.83 -24.31
C GLU A 380 13.36 -26.17 -25.69
N LEU A 381 13.69 -24.88 -25.79
CA LEU A 381 13.82 -24.18 -27.08
C LEU A 381 14.95 -24.77 -27.93
N SER A 382 16.10 -25.10 -27.33
CA SER A 382 17.23 -25.69 -28.09
C SER A 382 16.92 -27.05 -28.70
N TYR A 383 16.02 -27.84 -28.09
CA TYR A 383 15.58 -29.11 -28.68
C TYR A 383 14.64 -28.92 -29.88
N ILE A 384 13.94 -27.78 -29.96
CA ILE A 384 13.01 -27.44 -31.04
C ILE A 384 13.76 -26.81 -32.22
N ASP A 385 14.83 -26.04 -31.98
CA ASP A 385 15.63 -25.48 -33.08
C ASP A 385 16.51 -26.54 -33.79
N ILE A 386 16.68 -27.73 -33.21
CA ILE A 386 17.50 -28.84 -33.73
C ILE A 386 16.66 -29.88 -34.51
N ASN A 387 15.34 -29.95 -34.29
CA ASN A 387 14.42 -30.89 -34.94
C ASN A 387 13.41 -30.15 -35.80
#